data_AF-A0A1B8T980-F1
#
_entry.id   AF-A0A1B8T980-F1
#
_cell.length_a   1.000
_cell.length_b   1.000
_cell.length_c   1.000
_cell.angle_alpha   90.00
_cell.angle_beta   90.00
_cell.angle_gamma   90.00
#
_symmetry.space_group_name_H-M   'P 1'
#
loop_
_entity.id
_entity.type
_entity.pdbx_description
1 polymer ?
#
loop_
_entity_poly.entity_id
_entity_poly.type
_entity_poly.pdbx_seq_one_letter_code
_entity_poly.pdbx_strand_id
1 'polypeptide(L)'
;MSERDRDYYWEQVKQQNRQKPPDAPKRKWRMLVKALLWFLIPLLIVAAGAALWRNPASQFWLQERWGLLQTRLGISPSGLQATPPASPYSDSPRRLSDCIKPGNVIDDEVRACVKGYRPKTW
;
A
#
# COMPACT_ATOMS: atom_id res chain seq x y z
N MET A 1 -1.65 -66.72 13.31
CA MET A 1 -0.25 -66.36 13.63
C MET A 1 0.17 -67.24 14.78
N SER A 2 1.22 -68.06 14.61
CA SER A 2 1.61 -69.04 15.63
C SER A 2 2.25 -68.33 16.83
N GLU A 3 2.16 -68.90 18.04
CA GLU A 3 2.79 -68.29 19.23
C GLU A 3 4.31 -68.12 19.05
N ARG A 4 4.94 -69.02 18.29
CA ARG A 4 6.35 -68.99 17.96
C ARG A 4 6.74 -67.77 17.09
N ASP A 5 5.86 -67.35 16.18
CA ASP A 5 6.09 -66.14 15.38
C ASP A 5 6.03 -64.87 16.23
N ARG A 6 5.15 -64.86 17.24
CA ARG A 6 5.00 -63.74 18.18
C ARG A 6 6.25 -63.58 19.04
N ASP A 7 6.79 -64.67 19.55
CA ASP A 7 7.99 -64.64 20.38
C ASP A 7 9.23 -64.23 19.58
N TYR A 8 9.37 -64.76 18.35
CA TYR A 8 10.42 -64.37 17.43
C TYR A 8 10.38 -62.86 17.09
N TYR A 9 9.18 -62.32 16.85
CA TYR A 9 9.00 -60.89 16.62
C TYR A 9 9.45 -60.05 17.82
N TRP A 10 9.05 -60.43 19.03
CA TRP A 10 9.43 -59.70 20.25
C TRP A 10 10.93 -59.75 20.54
N GLU A 11 11.59 -60.86 20.23
CA GLU A 11 13.05 -60.94 20.32
C GLU A 11 13.75 -60.00 19.34
N GLN A 12 13.28 -59.92 18.10
CA GLN A 12 13.83 -58.97 17.11
C GLN A 12 13.65 -57.52 17.55
N VAL A 13 12.46 -57.14 18.03
CA VAL A 13 12.19 -55.78 18.53
C VAL A 13 13.09 -55.45 19.71
N LYS A 14 13.32 -56.41 20.61
CA LYS A 14 14.19 -56.22 21.78
C LYS A 14 15.66 -56.08 21.39
N GLN A 15 16.13 -56.83 20.41
CA GLN A 15 17.47 -56.70 19.85
C GLN A 15 17.65 -55.35 19.12
N GLN A 16 16.67 -54.94 18.33
CA GLN A 16 16.68 -53.66 17.62
C GLN A 16 16.71 -52.47 18.59
N ASN A 17 15.94 -52.53 19.68
CA ASN A 17 15.98 -51.49 20.72
C ASN A 17 17.30 -51.47 21.50
N ARG A 18 17.96 -52.62 21.71
CA ARG A 18 19.30 -52.67 22.31
C ARG A 18 20.40 -52.15 21.37
N GLN A 19 20.24 -52.33 20.06
CA GLN A 19 21.19 -51.86 19.06
C GLN A 19 21.01 -50.38 18.70
N LYS A 20 19.86 -49.78 19.03
CA LYS A 20 19.65 -48.36 18.82
C LYS A 20 20.65 -47.60 19.70
N PRO A 21 21.62 -46.86 19.13
CA PRO A 21 22.55 -46.08 19.94
C PRO A 21 21.74 -45.09 20.78
N PRO A 22 22.15 -44.81 22.04
CA PRO A 22 21.47 -43.83 22.86
C PRO A 22 21.36 -42.53 22.06
N ASP A 23 20.15 -41.94 22.03
CA ASP A 23 19.89 -40.70 21.31
C ASP A 23 21.03 -39.72 21.63
N ALA A 24 21.85 -39.40 20.60
CA ALA A 24 23.02 -38.56 20.77
C ALA A 24 22.60 -37.30 21.54
N PRO A 25 23.35 -36.88 22.58
CA PRO A 25 22.91 -35.84 23.50
C PRO A 25 22.50 -34.62 22.69
N LYS A 26 21.18 -34.40 22.57
CA LYS A 26 20.62 -33.37 21.69
C LYS A 26 21.26 -32.05 22.11
N ARG A 27 22.16 -31.61 21.24
CA ARG A 27 23.18 -30.58 21.41
C ARG A 27 22.52 -29.33 21.98
N LYS A 28 22.60 -29.12 23.31
CA LYS A 28 21.99 -27.99 24.05
C LYS A 28 22.27 -26.64 23.38
N TRP A 29 23.39 -26.53 22.67
CA TRP A 29 23.74 -25.38 21.84
C TRP A 29 22.68 -25.00 20.78
N ARG A 30 21.96 -25.95 20.17
CA ARG A 30 20.86 -25.63 19.24
C ARG A 30 19.70 -24.91 19.93
N MET A 31 19.42 -25.23 21.20
CA MET A 31 18.39 -24.53 21.98
C MET A 31 18.83 -23.10 22.31
N LEU A 32 20.11 -22.91 22.67
CA LEU A 32 20.69 -21.58 22.91
C LEU A 32 20.71 -20.73 21.64
N VAL A 33 21.12 -21.30 20.50
CA VAL A 33 21.11 -20.61 19.20
C VAL A 33 19.70 -20.24 18.78
N LYS A 34 18.72 -21.13 19.00
CA LYS A 34 17.32 -20.85 18.70
C LYS A 34 16.79 -19.69 19.54
N ALA A 35 17.06 -19.68 20.84
CA ALA A 35 16.67 -18.58 21.73
C ALA A 35 17.37 -17.27 21.33
N LEU A 36 18.67 -17.31 21.06
CA LEU A 36 19.45 -16.15 20.63
C LEU A 36 18.92 -15.55 19.33
N LEU A 37 18.62 -16.38 18.33
CA LEU A 37 18.00 -15.95 17.07
C LEU A 37 16.63 -15.32 17.31
N TRP A 38 15.84 -15.89 18.23
CA TRP A 38 14.51 -15.38 18.55
C TRP A 38 14.54 -13.95 19.11
N PHE A 39 15.62 -13.56 19.80
CA PHE A 39 15.83 -12.18 20.27
C PHE A 39 16.57 -11.30 19.25
N LEU A 40 17.56 -11.84 18.54
CA LEU A 40 18.35 -11.07 17.55
C LEU A 40 17.52 -10.62 16.36
N ILE A 41 16.62 -11.47 15.86
CA ILE A 41 15.80 -11.16 14.68
C ILE A 41 14.89 -9.93 14.94
N PRO A 42 14.05 -9.89 15.98
CA PRO A 42 13.22 -8.71 16.23
C PRO A 42 14.06 -7.48 16.58
N LEU A 43 15.17 -7.65 17.32
CA LEU A 43 16.09 -6.55 17.61
C LEU A 43 16.64 -5.92 16.32
N LEU A 44 17.08 -6.73 15.37
CA LEU A 44 17.56 -6.28 14.06
C LEU A 44 16.48 -5.57 13.26
N ILE A 45 15.25 -6.09 13.26
CA ILE A 45 14.13 -5.46 12.55
C ILE A 45 13.83 -4.09 13.15
N VAL A 46 13.78 -3.98 14.48
CA VAL A 46 13.54 -2.70 15.16
C VAL A 46 14.68 -1.72 14.91
N ALA A 47 15.93 -2.17 14.98
CA ALA A 47 17.10 -1.33 14.72
C ALA A 47 17.15 -0.86 13.26
N ALA A 48 16.88 -1.75 12.30
CA ALA A 48 16.81 -1.41 10.89
C ALA A 48 15.65 -0.45 10.60
N GLY A 49 14.47 -0.67 11.19
CA GLY A 49 13.32 0.22 11.11
C GLY A 49 13.63 1.61 11.66
N ALA A 50 14.29 1.69 12.83
CA ALA A 50 14.70 2.95 13.42
C ALA A 50 15.77 3.67 12.59
N ALA A 51 16.74 2.94 12.02
CA ALA A 51 17.74 3.50 11.13
C ALA A 51 17.12 4.03 9.83
N LEU A 52 16.15 3.31 9.27
CA LEU A 52 15.37 3.76 8.12
C LEU A 52 14.60 5.03 8.47
N TRP A 53 13.95 5.06 9.64
CA TRP A 53 13.14 6.19 10.09
C TRP A 53 13.95 7.47 10.27
N ARG A 54 15.17 7.35 10.78
CA ARG A 54 16.11 8.48 10.96
C ARG A 54 16.71 8.98 9.64
N ASN A 55 16.62 8.20 8.57
CA ASN A 55 17.14 8.58 7.26
C ASN A 55 16.14 9.49 6.53
N PRO A 56 16.45 10.78 6.29
CA PRO A 56 15.49 11.70 5.67
C PRO A 56 15.14 11.28 4.24
N ALA A 57 16.08 10.68 3.50
CA ALA A 57 15.85 10.20 2.13
C ALA A 57 14.79 9.07 2.06
N SER A 58 14.68 8.24 3.09
CA SER A 58 13.67 7.17 3.12
C SER A 58 12.26 7.74 3.28
N GLN A 59 12.12 8.81 4.07
CA GLN A 59 10.85 9.50 4.34
C GLN A 59 10.31 10.15 3.06
N PHE A 60 11.17 10.82 2.28
CA PHE A 60 10.79 11.40 0.99
C PHE A 60 10.27 10.33 0.02
N TRP A 61 11.01 9.24 -0.14
CA TRP A 61 10.60 8.14 -1.02
C TRP A 61 9.28 7.47 -0.58
N LEU A 62 9.07 7.32 0.74
CA LEU A 62 7.83 6.80 1.30
C LEU A 62 6.65 7.74 1.02
N GLN A 63 6.84 9.05 1.16
CA GLN A 63 5.82 10.06 0.86
C GLN A 63 5.42 10.07 -0.62
N GLU A 64 6.38 9.98 -1.54
CA GLU A 64 6.10 9.90 -2.98
C GLU A 64 5.28 8.65 -3.33
N ARG A 65 5.70 7.48 -2.83
CA ARG A 65 4.98 6.22 -3.09
C ARG A 65 3.61 6.20 -2.42
N TRP A 66 3.50 6.79 -1.22
CA TRP A 66 2.23 6.92 -0.52
C TRP A 66 1.26 7.84 -1.28
N GLY A 67 1.73 8.97 -1.81
CA GLY A 67 0.93 9.86 -2.66
C GLY A 67 0.47 9.19 -3.96
N LEU A 68 1.34 8.40 -4.61
CA LEU A 68 0.96 7.60 -5.77
C LEU A 68 -0.08 6.52 -5.45
N LEU A 69 0.04 5.87 -4.28
CA LEU A 69 -0.94 4.89 -3.83
C LEU A 69 -2.30 5.55 -3.53
N GLN A 70 -2.28 6.68 -2.84
CA GLN A 70 -3.48 7.45 -2.51
C GLN A 70 -4.24 7.93 -3.74
N THR A 71 -3.52 8.47 -4.74
CA THR A 71 -4.12 8.87 -6.03
C THR A 71 -4.71 7.67 -6.79
N ARG A 72 -4.04 6.51 -6.78
CA ARG A 72 -4.58 5.27 -7.36
C ARG A 72 -5.82 4.76 -6.63
N LEU A 73 -5.91 4.98 -5.32
CA LEU A 73 -7.07 4.62 -4.51
C LEU A 73 -8.18 5.68 -4.54
N GLY A 74 -8.00 6.79 -5.27
CA GLY A 74 -8.96 7.90 -5.32
C GLY A 74 -9.08 8.68 -4.00
N ILE A 75 -8.21 8.40 -3.04
CA ILE A 75 -8.16 9.08 -1.74
C ILE A 75 -7.32 10.34 -1.95
N SER A 76 -7.92 11.39 -2.49
CA SER A 76 -7.24 12.69 -2.57
C SER A 76 -7.10 13.25 -1.15
N PRO A 77 -5.88 13.61 -0.69
CA PRO A 77 -5.74 14.30 0.58
C PRO A 77 -6.54 15.60 0.50
N SER A 78 -7.51 15.76 1.40
CA SER A 78 -8.51 16.83 1.41
C SER A 78 -7.96 18.25 1.60
N GLY A 79 -6.66 18.47 1.38
CA GLY A 79 -5.96 19.75 1.56
C GLY A 79 -5.44 20.39 0.27
N LEU A 80 -5.35 19.66 -0.85
CA LEU A 80 -5.11 20.27 -2.15
C LEU A 80 -6.47 20.57 -2.78
N GLN A 81 -6.99 21.73 -2.37
CA GLN A 81 -8.13 22.41 -2.98
C GLN A 81 -7.98 22.29 -4.51
N ALA A 82 -8.79 21.42 -5.11
CA ALA A 82 -8.96 21.39 -6.55
C ALA A 82 -9.46 22.78 -6.93
N THR A 83 -8.56 23.62 -7.43
CA THR A 83 -8.95 24.82 -8.15
C THR A 83 -9.92 24.33 -9.22
N PRO A 84 -11.20 24.74 -9.18
CA PRO A 84 -12.14 24.35 -10.22
C PRO A 84 -11.53 24.78 -11.56
N PRO A 85 -11.65 23.96 -12.62
CA PRO A 85 -11.12 24.34 -13.92
C PRO A 85 -11.67 25.73 -14.28
N ALA A 86 -10.78 26.66 -14.62
CA ALA A 86 -11.15 28.00 -15.01
C ALA A 86 -12.23 27.89 -16.10
N SER A 87 -13.45 28.32 -15.76
CA SER A 87 -14.54 28.30 -16.71
C SER A 87 -14.12 29.11 -17.94
N PRO A 88 -14.30 28.63 -19.18
CA PRO A 88 -13.80 29.28 -20.41
C PRO A 88 -14.34 30.70 -20.69
N TYR A 89 -15.10 31.28 -19.76
CA TYR A 89 -15.70 32.61 -19.82
C TYR A 89 -15.23 33.56 -18.71
N SER A 90 -14.20 33.21 -17.92
CA SER A 90 -13.72 34.05 -16.82
C SER A 90 -13.04 35.36 -17.25
N ASP A 91 -12.61 35.45 -18.52
CA ASP A 91 -11.89 36.61 -19.07
C ASP A 91 -12.82 37.65 -19.73
N SER A 92 -14.13 37.51 -19.59
CA SER A 92 -15.07 38.46 -20.17
C SER A 92 -15.52 39.54 -19.17
N PRO A 93 -15.52 40.83 -19.56
CA PRO A 93 -16.03 41.92 -18.71
C PRO A 93 -17.56 41.92 -18.55
N ARG A 94 -18.30 41.04 -19.23
CA ARG A 94 -19.78 40.95 -19.14
C ARG A 94 -20.22 39.53 -18.82
N ARG A 95 -21.16 39.38 -17.88
CA ARG A 95 -21.66 38.05 -17.48
C ARG A 95 -22.48 37.44 -18.61
N LEU A 96 -22.34 36.12 -18.80
CA LEU A 96 -23.13 35.36 -19.79
C LEU A 96 -24.64 35.60 -19.63
N SER A 97 -25.11 35.76 -18.39
CA SER A 97 -26.50 36.06 -18.04
C SER A 97 -27.06 37.31 -18.72
N ASP A 98 -26.21 38.28 -19.01
CA ASP A 98 -26.63 39.59 -19.53
C ASP A 98 -26.74 39.58 -21.07
N CYS A 99 -26.10 38.60 -21.70
CA CYS A 99 -26.01 38.43 -23.16
C CYS A 99 -26.94 37.32 -23.70
N ILE A 100 -27.59 36.53 -22.85
CA ILE A 100 -28.56 35.51 -23.27
C ILE A 100 -29.89 36.18 -23.59
N LYS A 101 -30.34 36.05 -24.85
CA LYS A 101 -31.67 36.51 -25.27
C LYS A 101 -32.74 35.52 -24.80
N PRO A 102 -33.80 35.93 -24.07
CA PRO A 102 -34.83 35.02 -23.62
C PRO A 102 -35.59 34.46 -24.83
N GLY A 103 -35.50 33.14 -25.05
CA GLY A 103 -36.22 32.43 -26.10
C GLY A 103 -35.46 32.18 -27.42
N ASN A 104 -34.19 32.59 -27.55
CA ASN A 104 -33.36 32.23 -28.71
C ASN A 104 -31.88 32.13 -28.33
N VAL A 105 -31.42 30.93 -28.00
CA VAL A 105 -30.02 30.64 -27.67
C VAL A 105 -29.25 30.45 -28.98
N ILE A 106 -28.91 31.55 -29.65
CA ILE A 106 -27.89 31.50 -30.71
C ILE A 106 -26.55 31.82 -30.03
N ASP A 107 -25.79 30.76 -29.75
CA ASP A 107 -24.49 30.81 -29.07
C ASP A 107 -23.50 31.82 -29.67
N ASP A 108 -23.56 32.09 -30.98
CA ASP A 108 -22.66 33.02 -31.65
C ASP A 108 -22.90 34.49 -31.27
N GLU A 109 -24.14 34.91 -31.05
CA GLU A 109 -24.45 36.28 -30.62
C GLU A 109 -24.06 36.51 -29.17
N VAL A 110 -24.25 35.48 -28.32
CA VAL A 110 -23.84 35.50 -26.92
C VAL A 110 -22.32 35.62 -26.83
N ARG A 111 -21.58 34.83 -27.62
CA ARG A 111 -20.11 34.86 -27.66
C ARG A 111 -19.58 36.22 -28.11
N ALA A 112 -20.20 36.86 -29.10
CA ALA A 112 -19.82 38.20 -29.57
C ALA A 112 -20.13 39.30 -28.53
N CYS A 113 -21.26 39.19 -27.81
CA CYS A 113 -21.64 40.11 -26.74
C CYS A 113 -20.73 40.01 -25.51
N VAL A 114 -20.40 38.77 -25.10
CA VAL A 114 -19.47 38.46 -24.01
C VAL A 114 -18.06 38.98 -24.36
N LYS A 115 -17.61 38.86 -25.60
CA LYS A 115 -16.32 39.45 -26.02
C LYS A 115 -16.36 40.96 -26.31
N GLY A 116 -17.53 41.60 -26.22
CA GLY A 116 -17.67 43.06 -26.38
C GLY A 116 -17.70 43.58 -27.82
N TYR A 117 -17.79 42.70 -28.83
CA TYR A 117 -17.74 43.09 -30.25
C TYR A 117 -19.05 43.70 -30.79
N ARG A 118 -20.17 43.58 -30.06
CA ARG A 118 -21.43 44.26 -30.41
C ARG A 118 -22.18 44.80 -29.17
N PRO A 119 -22.86 45.95 -29.28
CA PRO A 119 -23.84 46.38 -28.28
C PRO A 119 -25.10 45.52 -28.33
N LYS A 120 -25.83 45.48 -27.21
CA LYS A 120 -27.12 44.79 -27.07
C LYS A 120 -28.16 45.49 -27.94
N THR A 121 -28.73 44.80 -28.93
CA THR A 121 -29.71 45.38 -29.89
C THR A 121 -31.10 44.75 -29.78
N TRP A 122 -31.45 44.23 -28.60
CA TRP A 122 -32.78 43.68 -28.31
C TRP A 122 -33.40 44.37 -27.10
#